data_AF-A0A2J7ZZW8-F1
#
_entry.id   AF-A0A2J7ZZW8-F1
#
_cell.length_a   1.000
_cell.length_b   1.000
_cell.length_c   1.000
_cell.angle_alpha   90.00
_cell.angle_beta   90.00
_cell.angle_gamma   90.00
#
_symmetry.space_group_name_H-M   'P 1'
#
loop_
_entity.id
_entity.type
_entity.pdbx_description
1 polymer ?
#
loop_
_entity_poly.entity_id
_entity_poly.type
_entity_poly.pdbx_seq_one_letter_code
_entity_poly.pdbx_strand_id
1 'polypeptide(L)'
;MATCSRECWICLDDTQGELKKPCACPRYAHLACLGRWQEFPSWVSSLTPRHLASFTASVQPWMSVVCGDQVHKIPVRPGPEGEAEFSARVKALFNFPPDSDFEVAFECKGPINDERLLLRGIQCFDAATHCAAITAAKSTLGGEGALPGI
;
A
#
# COMPACT_ATOMS: atom_id res chain seq x y z
N MET A 1 16.66 26.03 0.54
CA MET A 1 16.45 26.06 2.00
C MET A 1 14.95 25.99 2.25
N ALA A 2 14.44 24.94 2.88
CA ALA A 2 13.01 24.85 3.21
C ALA A 2 12.71 25.82 4.36
N THR A 3 11.88 26.84 4.11
CA THR A 3 11.38 27.74 5.14
C THR A 3 10.45 26.96 6.06
N CYS A 4 10.83 26.80 7.33
CA CYS A 4 10.04 26.07 8.31
C CYS A 4 8.90 27.00 8.78
N SER A 5 7.73 26.88 8.15
CA SER A 5 6.55 27.65 8.56
C SER A 5 6.14 27.24 9.98
N ARG A 6 5.88 28.24 10.84
CA ARG A 6 5.47 28.04 12.25
C ARG A 6 3.95 27.89 12.37
N GLU A 7 3.33 27.22 11.41
CA GLU A 7 1.90 26.89 11.46
C GLU A 7 1.72 25.38 11.60
N CYS A 8 0.60 24.97 12.19
CA CYS A 8 0.26 23.55 12.27
C CYS A 8 -0.01 23.00 10.86
N TRP A 9 0.76 22.01 10.41
CA TRP A 9 0.58 21.45 9.06
C TRP A 9 -0.74 20.68 8.85
N ILE A 10 -1.48 20.39 9.93
CA ILE A 10 -2.77 19.66 9.88
C ILE A 10 -3.93 20.63 9.72
N CYS A 11 -4.01 21.70 10.52
CA CYS A 11 -5.10 22.67 10.47
C CYS A 11 -4.76 23.99 9.78
N LEU A 12 -3.49 24.17 9.39
CA LEU A 12 -2.97 25.38 8.74
C LEU A 12 -3.17 26.66 9.57
N ASP A 13 -3.02 26.52 10.90
CA ASP A 13 -3.24 27.58 11.90
C ASP A 13 -2.19 27.44 13.01
N ASP A 14 -1.84 28.53 13.71
CA ASP A 14 -0.91 28.58 14.84
C ASP A 14 -1.59 28.97 16.18
N THR A 15 -2.90 29.21 16.17
CA THR A 15 -3.66 29.71 17.32
C THR A 15 -4.26 28.63 18.23
N GLN A 16 -4.25 27.36 17.80
CA GLN A 16 -4.94 26.26 18.48
C GLN A 16 -4.09 25.59 19.58
N GLY A 17 -3.06 26.28 20.08
CA GLY A 17 -2.23 25.86 21.21
C GLY A 17 -0.75 25.68 20.85
N GLU A 18 -0.03 24.91 21.68
CA GLU A 18 1.41 24.71 21.50
C GLU A 18 1.73 23.84 20.28
N LEU A 19 2.61 24.35 19.41
CA LEU A 19 3.15 23.63 18.26
C LEU A 19 4.34 22.76 18.65
N LYS A 20 4.27 21.47 18.35
CA LYS A 20 5.36 20.51 18.59
C LYS A 20 5.87 19.88 17.29
N LYS A 21 7.10 19.37 17.33
CA LYS A 21 7.67 18.53 16.27
C LYS A 21 7.59 17.06 16.71
N PRO A 22 6.59 16.30 16.24
CA PRO A 22 6.43 14.90 16.65
C PRO A 22 7.44 13.96 15.98
N CYS A 23 8.06 14.37 14.87
CA CYS A 23 9.10 13.62 14.15
C CYS A 23 10.26 14.53 13.75
N ALA A 24 11.34 13.93 13.22
CA ALA A 24 12.47 14.62 12.60
C ALA A 24 12.09 15.40 11.32
N CYS A 25 10.85 15.25 10.86
CA CYS A 25 10.24 16.01 9.78
C CYS A 25 10.22 17.53 10.10
N PRO A 26 10.41 18.43 9.11
CA PRO A 26 10.44 19.88 9.35
C PRO A 26 9.05 20.50 9.49
N ARG A 27 8.10 19.81 10.14
CA ARG A 27 6.69 20.23 10.24
C ARG A 27 6.25 20.32 11.70
N TYR A 28 5.54 21.40 12.02
CA TYR A 28 4.95 21.64 13.34
C TYR A 28 3.49 21.19 13.37
N ALA A 29 3.05 20.60 14.48
CA ALA A 29 1.64 20.27 14.69
C ALA A 29 1.20 20.53 16.13
N HIS A 30 -0.05 20.95 16.30
CA HIS A 30 -0.70 20.93 17.60
C HIS A 30 -0.87 19.47 18.05
N LEU A 31 -0.62 19.19 19.34
CA LEU A 31 -0.84 17.86 19.91
C LEU A 31 -2.29 17.39 19.73
N ALA A 32 -3.26 18.29 19.87
CA ALA A 32 -4.68 17.98 19.67
C ALA A 32 -5.01 17.63 18.21
N CYS A 33 -4.42 18.34 17.25
CA CYS A 33 -4.59 18.00 15.83
C CYS A 33 -3.93 16.67 15.49
N LEU A 34 -2.75 16.39 16.05
CA LEU A 34 -2.07 15.11 15.88
C LEU A 34 -2.87 13.95 16.48
N GLY A 35 -3.42 14.13 17.69
CA GLY A 35 -4.26 13.12 18.34
C GLY A 35 -5.50 12.80 17.51
N ARG A 36 -6.25 13.83 17.07
CA ARG A 36 -7.38 13.62 16.17
C ARG A 36 -6.99 12.95 14.85
N TRP A 37 -5.82 13.28 14.31
CA TRP A 37 -5.33 12.67 13.08
C TRP A 37 -4.96 11.19 13.27
N GLN A 38 -4.44 10.82 14.43
CA GLN A 38 -4.16 9.42 14.79
C GLN A 38 -5.43 8.60 15.05
N GLU A 39 -6.54 9.25 15.41
CA GLU A 39 -7.85 8.60 15.56
C GLU A 39 -8.55 8.29 14.22
N PHE A 40 -8.02 8.78 13.08
CA PHE A 40 -8.59 8.41 11.79
C PHE A 40 -8.44 6.91 11.52
N PRO A 41 -9.48 6.26 10.97
CA PRO A 41 -9.39 4.87 10.59
C PRO A 41 -8.23 4.66 9.62
N SER A 42 -7.59 3.49 9.70
CA SER A 42 -6.54 3.15 8.75
C SER A 42 -7.05 3.32 7.32
N TRP A 43 -6.17 3.76 6.41
CA TRP A 43 -6.53 3.92 5.01
C TRP A 43 -7.06 2.59 4.43
N VAL A 44 -6.54 1.46 4.89
CA VAL A 44 -7.02 0.11 4.57
C VAL A 44 -8.51 -0.03 4.89
N SER A 45 -8.90 0.29 6.13
CA SER A 45 -10.31 0.20 6.56
C SER A 45 -11.22 1.14 5.79
N SER A 46 -10.69 2.32 5.42
CA SER A 46 -11.44 3.34 4.66
C SER A 46 -11.64 2.96 3.19
N LEU A 47 -10.66 2.28 2.59
CA LEU A 47 -10.69 1.89 1.17
C LEU A 47 -11.28 0.49 0.95
N THR A 48 -11.42 -0.33 1.98
CA THR A 48 -12.03 -1.66 1.85
C THR A 48 -13.55 -1.56 1.72
N PRO A 49 -14.17 -2.06 0.63
CA PRO A 49 -15.62 -2.15 0.55
C PRO A 49 -16.18 -2.99 1.71
N ARG A 50 -17.19 -2.47 2.43
CA ARG A 50 -17.69 -3.08 3.68
C ARG A 50 -18.06 -4.56 3.55
N HIS A 51 -18.64 -4.97 2.42
CA HIS A 51 -19.04 -6.36 2.16
C HIS A 51 -17.85 -7.31 1.91
N LEU A 52 -16.65 -6.78 1.69
CA LEU A 52 -15.42 -7.55 1.46
C LEU A 52 -14.52 -7.63 2.70
N ALA A 53 -14.77 -6.85 3.75
CA ALA A 53 -13.85 -6.66 4.86
C ALA A 53 -13.40 -7.98 5.54
N SER A 54 -14.34 -8.88 5.80
CA SER A 54 -14.04 -10.20 6.39
C SER A 54 -13.24 -11.10 5.43
N PHE A 55 -13.51 -11.01 4.13
CA PHE A 55 -12.84 -11.82 3.11
C PHE A 55 -11.42 -11.32 2.83
N THR A 56 -11.22 -10.01 2.77
CA THR A 56 -9.88 -9.41 2.57
C THR A 56 -8.91 -9.77 3.69
N ALA A 57 -9.41 -10.06 4.90
CA ALA A 57 -8.59 -10.51 6.02
C ALA A 57 -8.19 -11.99 5.94
N SER A 58 -8.93 -12.82 5.18
CA SER A 58 -8.73 -14.27 5.13
C SER A 58 -8.11 -14.78 3.82
N VAL A 59 -8.06 -13.97 2.77
CA VAL A 59 -7.50 -14.37 1.47
C VAL A 59 -5.98 -14.24 1.44
N GLN A 60 -5.33 -15.12 0.67
CA GLN A 60 -3.93 -14.96 0.28
C GLN A 60 -3.87 -14.19 -1.05
N PRO A 61 -3.42 -12.92 -1.07
CA PRO A 61 -3.23 -12.19 -2.32
C PRO A 61 -2.02 -12.71 -3.10
N TRP A 62 -2.11 -12.60 -4.43
CA TRP A 62 -1.08 -12.99 -5.38
C TRP A 62 -0.82 -11.85 -6.36
N MET A 63 0.43 -11.71 -6.79
CA MET A 63 0.83 -10.78 -7.86
C MET A 63 1.51 -11.55 -8.99
N SER A 64 1.24 -11.14 -10.23
CA SER A 64 2.01 -11.57 -11.39
C SER A 64 3.10 -10.54 -11.64
N VAL A 65 4.36 -10.93 -11.44
CA VAL A 65 5.53 -10.08 -11.67
C VAL A 65 6.09 -10.39 -13.04
N VAL A 66 6.32 -9.35 -13.84
CA VAL A 66 6.84 -9.45 -15.21
C VAL A 66 8.15 -8.68 -15.29
N CYS A 67 9.19 -9.32 -15.82
CA CYS A 67 10.46 -8.67 -16.14
C CYS A 67 11.04 -9.30 -17.40
N GLY A 68 11.18 -8.50 -18.46
CA GLY A 68 11.48 -9.03 -19.80
C GLY A 68 10.42 -10.03 -20.24
N ASP A 69 10.85 -11.22 -20.66
CA ASP A 69 9.98 -12.32 -21.10
C ASP A 69 9.59 -13.29 -19.97
N GLN A 70 10.02 -13.02 -18.73
CA GLN A 70 9.74 -13.87 -17.58
C GLN A 70 8.52 -13.37 -16.79
N VAL A 71 7.64 -14.30 -16.43
CA VAL A 71 6.43 -14.03 -15.63
C VAL A 71 6.38 -15.00 -14.46
N HIS A 72 6.28 -14.47 -13.24
CA HIS A 72 6.18 -15.27 -12.02
C HIS A 72 5.01 -14.83 -11.14
N LYS A 73 4.22 -15.80 -10.67
CA LYS A 73 3.17 -15.57 -9.67
C LYS A 73 3.74 -15.71 -8.27
N ILE A 74 3.62 -14.65 -7.47
CA ILE A 74 4.19 -14.56 -6.14
C ILE A 74 3.07 -14.30 -5.13
N PRO A 75 2.96 -15.09 -4.05
CA PRO A 75 2.08 -14.74 -2.94
C PRO A 75 2.69 -13.54 -2.19
N VAL A 76 1.84 -12.60 -1.81
CA VAL A 76 2.27 -11.36 -1.14
C VAL A 76 1.57 -11.21 0.20
N ARG A 77 2.22 -10.53 1.14
CA ARG A 77 1.66 -10.20 2.45
C ARG A 77 1.95 -8.73 2.75
N PRO A 78 1.04 -7.99 3.39
CA PRO A 78 1.28 -6.58 3.71
C PRO A 78 2.34 -6.44 4.81
N GLY A 79 2.90 -5.24 4.93
CA GLY A 79 3.86 -4.85 5.93
C GLY A 79 5.33 -5.04 5.51
N PRO A 80 6.26 -4.56 6.34
CA PRO A 80 7.69 -4.50 6.01
C PRO A 80 8.32 -5.88 5.78
N GLU A 81 7.88 -6.89 6.51
CA GLU A 81 8.35 -8.27 6.35
C GLU A 81 7.90 -8.85 5.00
N GLY A 82 6.65 -8.60 4.60
CA GLY A 82 6.12 -9.05 3.32
C GLY A 82 6.76 -8.34 2.13
N GLU A 83 7.08 -7.05 2.27
CA GLU A 83 7.84 -6.28 1.26
C GLU A 83 9.26 -6.84 1.10
N ALA A 84 9.94 -7.15 2.21
CA ALA A 84 11.28 -7.73 2.20
C ALA A 84 11.27 -9.12 1.55
N GLU A 85 10.29 -9.97 1.89
CA GLU A 85 10.11 -11.29 1.28
C GLU A 85 9.81 -11.20 -0.22
N PHE A 86 8.94 -10.26 -0.62
CA PHE A 86 8.63 -10.00 -2.03
C PHE A 86 9.89 -9.58 -2.78
N SER A 87 10.64 -8.62 -2.24
CA SER A 87 11.85 -8.09 -2.86
C SER A 87 12.93 -9.17 -2.99
N ALA A 88 13.18 -9.96 -1.94
CA ALA A 88 14.12 -11.07 -1.99
C ALA A 88 13.70 -12.12 -3.02
N ARG A 89 12.40 -12.43 -3.13
CA ARG A 89 11.87 -13.40 -4.08
C ARG A 89 11.95 -12.92 -5.52
N VAL A 90 11.65 -11.66 -5.79
CA VAL A 90 11.84 -11.03 -7.12
C VAL A 90 13.31 -11.10 -7.50
N LYS A 91 14.24 -10.72 -6.61
CA LYS A 91 15.68 -10.82 -6.87
C LYS A 91 16.11 -12.24 -7.21
N ALA A 92 15.66 -13.23 -6.45
CA ALA A 92 15.99 -14.63 -6.69
C ALA A 92 15.43 -15.16 -8.01
N LEU A 93 14.17 -14.84 -8.34
CA LEU A 93 13.48 -15.37 -9.53
C LEU A 93 14.02 -14.78 -10.84
N PHE A 94 14.29 -13.47 -10.85
CA PHE A 94 14.78 -12.76 -12.04
C PHE A 94 16.31 -12.63 -12.06
N ASN A 95 17.00 -13.32 -11.15
CA ASN A 95 18.46 -13.37 -11.04
C ASN A 95 19.13 -11.98 -10.92
N PHE A 96 18.52 -11.09 -10.14
CA PHE A 96 19.14 -9.81 -9.78
C PHE A 96 20.22 -10.00 -8.71
N PRO A 97 21.31 -9.21 -8.74
CA PRO A 97 22.30 -9.21 -7.66
C PRO A 97 21.65 -8.91 -6.30
N PRO A 98 22.06 -9.59 -5.21
CA PRO A 98 21.43 -9.44 -3.90
C PRO A 98 21.46 -7.99 -3.39
N ASP A 99 22.55 -7.26 -3.66
CA ASP A 99 22.76 -5.87 -3.24
C ASP A 99 22.27 -4.82 -4.26
N SER A 100 21.59 -5.25 -5.34
CA SER A 100 21.04 -4.31 -6.32
C SER A 100 19.66 -3.81 -5.89
N ASP A 101 19.35 -2.58 -6.26
CA ASP A 101 17.98 -2.07 -6.24
C ASP A 101 17.29 -2.35 -7.57
N PHE A 102 15.96 -2.49 -7.55
CA PHE A 102 15.14 -2.62 -8.75
C PHE A 102 13.99 -1.62 -8.71
N GLU A 103 13.60 -1.13 -9.89
CA GLU A 103 12.40 -0.31 -10.03
C GLU A 103 11.20 -1.21 -10.32
N VAL A 104 10.10 -0.96 -9.64
CA VAL A 104 8.85 -1.71 -9.80
C VAL A 104 7.69 -0.77 -10.02
N ALA A 105 6.77 -1.16 -10.89
CA ALA A 105 5.47 -0.53 -11.03
C ALA A 105 4.39 -1.59 -10.80
N PHE A 106 3.40 -1.26 -9.97
CA PHE A 106 2.27 -2.10 -9.66
C PHE A 106 1.07 -1.64 -10.47
N GLU A 107 0.52 -2.56 -11.24
CA GLU A 107 -0.72 -2.36 -11.95
C GLU A 107 -1.83 -3.14 -11.23
N CYS A 108 -2.87 -2.43 -10.79
CA CYS A 108 -3.97 -3.04 -10.04
C CYS A 108 -5.32 -2.44 -10.40
N LYS A 109 -6.40 -3.15 -10.02
CA LYS A 109 -7.76 -2.61 -10.02
C LYS A 109 -8.01 -1.82 -8.74
N GLY A 110 -8.60 -0.65 -8.90
CA GLY A 110 -8.96 0.24 -7.80
C GLY A 110 -9.99 -0.40 -6.87
N PRO A 111 -9.89 -0.14 -5.56
CA PRO A 111 -10.71 -0.84 -4.56
C PRO A 111 -12.21 -0.53 -4.66
N ILE A 112 -12.58 0.64 -5.19
CA ILE A 112 -13.96 1.15 -5.19
C ILE A 112 -14.66 0.94 -6.54
N ASN A 113 -14.02 1.35 -7.64
CA ASN A 113 -14.62 1.43 -8.98
C ASN A 113 -13.95 0.50 -10.01
N ASP A 114 -13.04 -0.38 -9.59
CA ASP A 114 -12.24 -1.25 -10.46
C ASP A 114 -11.43 -0.52 -11.56
N GLU A 115 -11.20 0.79 -11.38
CA GLU A 115 -10.35 1.60 -12.27
C GLU A 115 -8.91 1.09 -12.25
N ARG A 116 -8.24 1.09 -13.40
CA ARG A 116 -6.84 0.66 -13.50
C ARG A 116 -5.93 1.70 -12.85
N LEU A 117 -5.23 1.31 -11.79
CA LEU A 117 -4.24 2.12 -11.10
C LEU A 117 -2.84 1.66 -11.49
N LEU A 118 -1.94 2.64 -11.70
CA LEU A 118 -0.51 2.40 -11.88
C LEU A 118 0.26 3.09 -10.75
N LEU A 119 0.76 2.29 -9.81
CA LEU A 119 1.52 2.76 -8.66
C LEU A 119 3.01 2.52 -8.90
N ARG A 120 3.86 3.52 -8.69
CA ARG A 120 5.29 3.45 -9.04
C ARG A 120 6.17 3.45 -7.80
N GLY A 121 7.13 2.54 -7.79
CA GLY A 121 8.12 2.36 -6.74
C GLY A 121 7.68 1.38 -5.65
N ILE A 122 8.67 0.77 -5.00
CA ILE A 122 8.46 -0.29 -4.01
C ILE A 122 7.64 0.17 -2.80
N GLN A 123 7.69 1.46 -2.46
CA GLN A 123 6.89 2.06 -1.38
C GLN A 123 5.37 1.95 -1.60
N CYS A 124 4.92 1.59 -2.81
CA CYS A 124 3.52 1.32 -3.10
C CYS A 124 3.11 -0.15 -2.87
N PHE A 125 4.02 -1.00 -2.39
CA PHE A 125 3.80 -2.43 -2.20
C PHE A 125 2.56 -2.75 -1.35
N ASP A 126 2.38 -2.08 -0.22
CA ASP A 126 1.22 -2.31 0.66
C ASP A 126 -0.10 -1.92 -0.02
N ALA A 127 -0.11 -0.81 -0.74
CA ALA A 127 -1.29 -0.38 -1.49
C ALA A 127 -1.64 -1.38 -2.61
N ALA A 128 -0.64 -1.87 -3.33
CA ALA A 128 -0.81 -2.89 -4.36
C ALA A 128 -1.28 -4.23 -3.77
N THR A 129 -0.72 -4.66 -2.65
CA THR A 129 -1.10 -5.87 -1.92
C THR A 129 -2.56 -5.78 -1.44
N HIS A 130 -2.97 -4.60 -0.97
CA HIS A 130 -4.36 -4.37 -0.58
C HIS A 130 -5.33 -4.48 -1.77
N CYS A 131 -4.98 -3.89 -2.92
CA CYS A 131 -5.78 -4.02 -4.14
C CYS A 131 -5.88 -5.49 -4.62
N ALA A 132 -4.78 -6.25 -4.51
CA ALA A 132 -4.76 -7.68 -4.82
C ALA A 132 -5.65 -8.48 -3.86
N ALA A 133 -5.65 -8.15 -2.57
CA ALA A 133 -6.51 -8.79 -1.57
C ALA A 133 -8.00 -8.52 -1.85
N ILE A 134 -8.37 -7.29 -2.21
CA ILE A 134 -9.75 -6.96 -2.62
C ILE A 134 -10.14 -7.74 -3.88
N THR A 135 -9.26 -7.81 -4.87
CA THR A 135 -9.52 -8.56 -6.12
C THR A 135 -9.72 -10.06 -5.84
N ALA A 136 -8.88 -10.64 -4.97
CA ALA A 136 -9.02 -12.03 -4.54
C ALA A 136 -10.34 -12.25 -3.77
N ALA A 137 -10.68 -11.36 -2.84
CA ALA A 137 -11.93 -11.41 -2.08
C ALA A 137 -13.18 -11.32 -2.98
N LYS A 138 -13.17 -10.42 -3.98
CA LYS A 138 -14.24 -10.34 -4.99
C LYS A 138 -14.39 -11.65 -5.77
N SER A 139 -13.27 -12.29 -6.13
CA SER A 139 -13.27 -13.55 -6.88
C SER A 139 -13.85 -14.71 -6.06
N THR A 140 -13.60 -14.74 -4.75
CA THR A 140 -14.19 -15.76 -3.85
C THR A 140 -15.72 -15.59 -3.72
N LEU A 141 -16.22 -14.35 -3.76
CA LEU A 141 -17.66 -14.06 -3.67
C LEU A 141 -18.40 -14.21 -5.01
N GLY A 142 -17.72 -13.91 -6.12
CA GLY A 142 -18.28 -13.96 -7.47
C GLY A 142 -18.06 -15.29 -8.20
N GLY A 143 -17.84 -16.39 -7.47
CA GLY A 143 -17.47 -17.70 -8.00
C GLY A 143 -18.55 -18.41 -8.83
N GLU A 144 -18.85 -17.88 -10.00
CA GLU A 144 -19.07 -18.63 -11.25
C GLU A 144 -18.35 -17.85 -12.37
N GLY A 145 -17.09 -18.20 -12.66
CA GLY A 145 -16.31 -17.49 -13.70
C GLY A 145 -14.80 -17.61 -13.59
N ALA A 146 -14.28 -18.82 -13.78
CA ALA A 146 -12.96 -19.20 -14.27
C ALA A 146 -11.89 -18.12 -14.53
N LEU A 147 -10.66 -18.40 -14.09
CA LEU A 147 -9.63 -18.82 -15.06
C LEU A 147 -8.81 -20.01 -14.52
N PRO A 148 -8.93 -21.21 -15.12
CA PRO A 148 -7.95 -22.29 -15.01
C PRO A 148 -6.77 -22.04 -15.97
N GLY A 149 -5.65 -22.69 -15.66
CA GLY A 149 -4.47 -22.99 -16.49
C GLY A 149 -4.20 -22.19 -17.77
N ILE A 150 -3.09 -21.47 -17.75
CA ILE A 150 -1.99 -21.65 -18.71
C ILE A 150 -0.66 -21.63 -17.94
#